data_AF-A0A366M4W1-F1
#
_entry.id   AF-A0A366M4W1-F1
#
_cell.length_a   1.000
_cell.length_b   1.000
_cell.length_c   1.000
_cell.angle_alpha   90.00
_cell.angle_beta   90.00
_cell.angle_gamma   90.00
#
_symmetry.space_group_name_H-M   'P 1'
#
loop_
_entity.id
_entity.type
_entity.pdbx_description
1 polymer ?
#
loop_
_entity_poly.entity_id
_entity_poly.type
_entity_poly.pdbx_seq_one_letter_code
_entity_poly.pdbx_strand_id
1 'polypeptide(L)'
;MSDYLCRVPVGTLGQFVVGVNARSLAEVGRVIDGAQILTRSGQDGADSVLAETAINDGIDLWFERVVIGSDDGYFADLAAWLTAHDVRVTVVSRTGLLSWRLYVAVRDIQVLSLDGSGAKALFAVHVLAQLEADLRLSIMESFDLIAGASAGGVIALGLGAGMRPAEIVEHYADLTDILFPQSRRARWRLFPHVRSPTHSGDIMRKALSAVLGSRSLGESTKRLIIPTWNVQRGQVHIFKTPHHPRLRRDGGVSMVDVAMATTAAPTLFPAAGWGGQRLVDGGVWASNPSVVAIGEAVSMLGIPLEAIRVLNLGVVDQRTKHPVHLDIDRGALARSTAQFLITASNRGAQGSAMHLVGKHNFTRFEAEVPDDAFIPAPTRQALLAQLAGIQSHVLSAVYTDKFANHITIPYTPSSS
;
A
#
# COMPACT_ATOMS: atom_id res chain seq x y z
N MET A 1 -35.98 9.03 1.81
CA MET A 1 -35.69 9.42 0.42
C MET A 1 -35.26 10.87 0.27
N SER A 2 -35.87 11.82 1.00
CA SER A 2 -35.46 13.23 1.09
C SER A 2 -33.93 13.42 1.28
N ASP A 3 -33.34 12.75 2.28
CA ASP A 3 -31.87 12.79 2.50
C ASP A 3 -31.02 12.19 1.38
N TYR A 4 -31.57 11.24 0.61
CA TYR A 4 -30.86 10.56 -0.49
C TYR A 4 -30.84 11.41 -1.76
N LEU A 5 -31.96 12.03 -2.11
CA LEU A 5 -32.06 12.95 -3.26
C LEU A 5 -31.22 14.21 -3.05
N CYS A 6 -30.97 14.62 -1.80
CA CYS A 6 -30.02 15.69 -1.49
C CYS A 6 -28.56 15.31 -1.73
N ARG A 7 -28.22 14.01 -1.77
CA ARG A 7 -26.84 13.50 -1.90
C ARG A 7 -26.54 12.93 -3.29
N VAL A 8 -27.55 12.44 -4.00
CA VAL A 8 -27.44 11.95 -5.37
C VAL A 8 -28.06 13.00 -6.29
N PRO A 9 -27.26 13.71 -7.12
CA PRO A 9 -27.79 14.72 -8.02
C PRO A 9 -28.61 14.05 -9.14
N VAL A 10 -29.94 14.07 -8.99
CA VAL A 10 -30.88 13.64 -10.02
C VAL A 10 -31.42 14.89 -10.72
N GLY A 11 -31.15 15.00 -12.02
CA GLY A 11 -31.65 16.10 -12.84
C GLY A 11 -33.14 15.96 -13.16
N THR A 12 -33.73 16.99 -13.79
CA THR A 12 -35.14 16.98 -14.21
C THR A 12 -35.47 15.93 -15.29
N LEU A 13 -34.45 15.40 -15.97
CA LEU A 13 -34.55 14.28 -16.93
C LEU A 13 -34.10 12.93 -16.33
N GLY A 14 -33.88 12.88 -15.01
CA GLY A 14 -33.46 11.65 -14.35
C GLY A 14 -34.53 10.57 -14.43
N GLN A 15 -34.15 9.38 -14.84
CA GLN A 15 -35.01 8.20 -14.84
C GLN A 15 -34.65 7.30 -13.66
N PHE A 16 -35.67 6.79 -12.97
CA PHE A 16 -35.49 5.82 -11.90
C PHE A 16 -36.00 4.47 -12.37
N VAL A 17 -35.11 3.48 -12.40
CA VAL A 17 -35.46 2.09 -12.69
C VAL A 17 -35.19 1.28 -11.43
N VAL A 18 -36.19 0.52 -10.98
CA VAL A 18 -36.09 -0.23 -9.73
C VAL A 18 -36.53 -1.67 -9.96
N GLY A 19 -35.62 -2.59 -9.71
CA GLY A 19 -35.87 -4.03 -9.67
C GLY A 19 -36.42 -4.39 -8.31
N VAL A 20 -37.58 -5.05 -8.26
CA VAL A 20 -38.20 -5.48 -7.00
C VAL A 20 -38.62 -6.94 -7.08
N ASN A 21 -38.52 -7.61 -5.94
CA ASN A 21 -39.19 -8.90 -5.77
C ASN A 21 -40.71 -8.66 -5.75
N ALA A 22 -41.49 -9.59 -6.32
CA ALA A 22 -42.94 -9.50 -6.42
C ALA A 22 -43.64 -9.20 -5.07
N ARG A 23 -43.05 -9.60 -3.94
CA ARG A 23 -43.58 -9.36 -2.59
C ARG A 23 -43.46 -7.90 -2.12
N SER A 24 -42.56 -7.11 -2.71
CA SER A 24 -42.25 -5.72 -2.30
C SER A 24 -42.74 -4.67 -3.30
N LEU A 25 -43.40 -5.09 -4.39
CA LEU A 25 -43.86 -4.24 -5.49
C LEU A 25 -44.76 -3.08 -5.00
N ALA A 26 -45.73 -3.39 -4.14
CA ALA A 26 -46.71 -2.41 -3.65
C ALA A 26 -46.11 -1.35 -2.71
N GLU A 27 -45.03 -1.67 -2.00
CA GLU A 27 -44.35 -0.73 -1.12
C GLU A 27 -43.44 0.21 -1.92
N VAL A 28 -42.63 -0.33 -2.83
CA VAL A 28 -41.67 0.48 -3.61
C VAL A 28 -42.37 1.44 -4.56
N GLY A 29 -43.45 1.01 -5.23
CA GLY A 29 -44.22 1.86 -6.14
C GLY A 29 -44.93 3.04 -5.47
N ARG A 30 -45.10 3.03 -4.14
CA ARG A 30 -45.60 4.19 -3.39
C ARG A 30 -44.48 5.13 -2.93
N VAL A 31 -43.25 4.65 -2.89
CA VAL A 31 -42.11 5.41 -2.37
C VAL A 31 -41.49 6.25 -3.48
N ILE A 32 -41.34 5.72 -4.70
CA ILE A 32 -40.69 6.41 -5.82
C ILE A 32 -41.70 6.69 -6.93
N ASP A 33 -42.26 7.91 -6.91
CA ASP A 33 -43.19 8.37 -7.95
C ASP A 33 -42.45 8.50 -9.30
N GLY A 34 -43.06 7.97 -10.37
CA GLY A 34 -42.47 7.94 -11.72
C GLY A 34 -41.36 6.91 -11.97
N ALA A 35 -41.06 6.00 -11.04
CA ALA A 35 -40.09 4.93 -11.29
C ALA A 35 -40.64 3.84 -12.21
N GLN A 36 -39.82 3.39 -13.16
CA GLN A 36 -40.04 2.15 -13.90
C GLN A 36 -39.74 0.96 -12.97
N ILE A 37 -40.77 0.15 -12.70
CA ILE A 37 -40.63 -1.01 -11.81
C ILE A 37 -40.46 -2.27 -12.66
N LEU A 38 -39.35 -2.98 -12.46
CA LEU A 38 -39.05 -4.25 -13.10
C LEU A 38 -39.18 -5.37 -12.08
N THR A 39 -39.73 -6.51 -12.50
CA THR A 39 -39.86 -7.69 -11.63
C THR A 39 -39.52 -8.97 -12.36
N ARG A 40 -38.88 -9.89 -11.64
CA ARG A 40 -38.63 -11.25 -12.07
C ARG A 40 -38.49 -12.14 -10.85
N SER A 41 -39.01 -13.35 -10.92
CA SER A 41 -38.93 -14.34 -9.85
C SER A 41 -37.56 -15.03 -9.83
N GLY A 42 -37.17 -15.54 -8.66
CA GLY A 42 -35.88 -16.24 -8.47
C GLY A 42 -35.00 -15.57 -7.41
N GLN A 43 -33.89 -16.23 -7.08
CA GLN A 43 -32.98 -15.81 -6.00
C GLN A 43 -32.36 -14.42 -6.26
N ASP A 44 -32.10 -14.06 -7.53
CA ASP A 44 -31.60 -12.75 -7.97
C ASP A 44 -32.47 -12.16 -9.10
N GLY A 45 -33.77 -12.48 -9.09
CA GLY A 45 -34.67 -12.12 -10.19
C GLY A 45 -34.72 -10.61 -10.43
N ALA A 46 -34.86 -9.83 -9.36
CA ALA A 46 -34.86 -8.37 -9.41
C ALA A 46 -33.56 -7.77 -10.00
N ASP A 47 -32.41 -8.31 -9.61
CA ASP A 47 -31.12 -7.80 -10.07
C ASP A 47 -30.83 -8.18 -11.53
N SER A 48 -31.19 -9.41 -11.90
CA SER A 48 -31.01 -9.89 -13.27
C SER A 48 -31.86 -9.12 -14.29
N VAL A 49 -33.11 -8.78 -13.97
CA VAL A 49 -33.96 -8.00 -14.88
C VAL A 49 -33.46 -6.56 -14.99
N LEU A 50 -32.94 -5.98 -13.90
CA LEU A 50 -32.31 -4.65 -13.95
C LEU A 50 -31.08 -4.63 -14.85
N ALA A 51 -30.17 -5.59 -14.68
CA ALA A 51 -28.94 -5.67 -15.46
C ALA A 51 -29.20 -5.95 -16.94
N GLU A 52 -30.17 -6.83 -17.23
CA GLU A 52 -30.58 -7.13 -18.60
C GLU A 52 -31.24 -5.94 -19.28
N THR A 53 -32.16 -5.24 -18.59
CA THR A 53 -32.79 -4.03 -19.13
C THR A 53 -31.76 -2.93 -19.37
N ALA A 54 -30.80 -2.73 -18.46
CA ALA A 54 -29.72 -1.78 -18.65
C ALA A 54 -28.96 -2.01 -19.97
N ILE A 55 -28.58 -3.26 -20.26
CA ILE A 55 -27.84 -3.60 -21.48
C ILE A 55 -28.75 -3.52 -22.71
N ASN A 56 -29.95 -4.11 -22.65
CA ASN A 56 -30.85 -4.20 -23.80
C ASN A 56 -31.38 -2.83 -24.25
N ASP A 57 -31.61 -1.92 -23.30
CA ASP A 57 -32.09 -0.57 -23.60
C ASP A 57 -30.94 0.37 -24.00
N GLY A 58 -29.68 -0.12 -23.95
CA GLY A 58 -28.49 0.62 -24.36
C GLY A 58 -28.23 1.84 -23.49
N ILE A 59 -28.31 1.70 -22.16
CA ILE A 59 -28.23 2.87 -21.26
C ILE A 59 -26.93 3.66 -21.39
N ASP A 60 -25.85 3.04 -21.85
CA ASP A 60 -24.58 3.67 -22.19
C ASP A 60 -24.70 4.72 -23.30
N LEU A 61 -25.63 4.52 -24.24
CA LEU A 61 -25.88 5.43 -25.35
C LEU A 61 -26.75 6.63 -24.95
N TRP A 62 -27.55 6.48 -23.89
CA TRP A 62 -28.56 7.47 -23.51
C TRP A 62 -28.16 8.29 -22.28
N PHE A 63 -27.25 7.79 -21.44
CA PHE A 63 -26.93 8.41 -20.16
C PHE A 63 -25.43 8.62 -19.97
N GLU A 64 -25.04 9.88 -19.75
CA GLU A 64 -23.67 10.24 -19.36
C GLU A 64 -23.33 9.84 -17.91
N ARG A 65 -24.36 9.59 -17.08
CA ARG A 65 -24.22 9.24 -15.66
C ARG A 65 -25.23 8.20 -15.26
N VAL A 66 -24.75 7.17 -14.56
CA VAL A 66 -25.59 6.10 -13.99
C VAL A 66 -25.32 6.00 -12.49
N VAL A 67 -26.36 5.79 -11.70
CA VAL A 67 -26.25 5.56 -10.26
C VAL A 67 -26.71 4.14 -9.96
N ILE A 68 -25.83 3.33 -9.39
CA ILE A 68 -26.12 1.94 -9.00
C ILE A 68 -26.30 1.90 -7.48
N GLY A 69 -27.50 1.59 -7.04
CA GLY A 69 -27.79 1.33 -5.63
C GLY A 69 -27.65 -0.16 -5.31
N SER A 70 -26.49 -0.58 -4.80
CA SER A 70 -26.31 -1.95 -4.29
C SER A 70 -25.25 -1.98 -3.19
N ASP A 71 -25.44 -2.89 -2.24
CA ASP A 71 -24.44 -3.22 -1.24
C ASP A 71 -23.53 -4.36 -1.71
N ASP A 72 -24.03 -5.27 -2.54
CA ASP A 72 -23.32 -6.49 -2.93
C ASP A 72 -22.46 -6.32 -4.19
N GLY A 73 -21.95 -7.43 -4.70
CA GLY A 73 -21.08 -7.46 -5.88
C GLY A 73 -21.80 -7.76 -7.19
N TYR A 74 -23.13 -7.87 -7.21
CA TYR A 74 -23.88 -8.38 -8.37
C TYR A 74 -23.69 -7.49 -9.59
N PHE A 75 -23.87 -6.18 -9.42
CA PHE A 75 -23.77 -5.19 -10.49
C PHE A 75 -22.33 -4.78 -10.85
N ALA A 76 -21.31 -5.44 -10.31
CA ALA A 76 -19.92 -5.06 -10.57
C ALA A 76 -19.57 -5.15 -12.06
N ASP A 77 -20.02 -6.20 -12.75
CA ASP A 77 -19.71 -6.39 -14.17
C ASP A 77 -20.46 -5.37 -15.04
N LEU A 78 -21.70 -5.02 -14.69
CA LEU A 78 -22.45 -3.93 -15.33
C LEU A 78 -21.77 -2.57 -15.11
N ALA A 79 -21.33 -2.30 -13.88
CA ALA A 79 -20.67 -1.05 -13.53
C ALA A 79 -19.34 -0.87 -14.29
N ALA A 80 -18.55 -1.96 -14.41
CA ALA A 80 -17.33 -1.97 -15.19
C ALA A 80 -17.61 -1.78 -16.69
N TRP A 81 -18.64 -2.46 -17.23
CA TRP A 81 -19.06 -2.29 -18.62
C TRP A 81 -19.47 -0.84 -18.92
N LEU A 82 -20.28 -0.21 -18.07
CA LEU A 82 -20.67 1.20 -18.20
C LEU A 82 -19.46 2.13 -18.16
N THR A 83 -18.56 1.92 -17.20
CA THR A 83 -17.34 2.73 -17.06
C THR A 83 -16.45 2.62 -18.31
N ALA A 84 -16.37 1.43 -18.92
CA ALA A 84 -15.64 1.21 -20.16
C ALA A 84 -16.28 1.89 -21.40
N HIS A 85 -17.55 2.30 -21.31
CA HIS A 85 -18.26 3.09 -22.33
C HIS A 85 -18.34 4.57 -21.95
N ASP A 86 -17.39 5.07 -21.15
CA ASP A 86 -17.28 6.48 -20.71
C ASP A 86 -18.49 7.00 -19.89
N VAL A 87 -19.34 6.10 -19.38
CA VAL A 87 -20.44 6.46 -18.49
C VAL A 87 -19.90 6.73 -17.09
N ARG A 88 -20.26 7.88 -16.50
CA ARG A 88 -19.91 8.17 -15.10
C ARG A 88 -20.78 7.36 -14.16
N VAL A 89 -20.24 6.28 -13.62
CA VAL A 89 -20.94 5.43 -12.65
C VAL A 89 -20.70 5.90 -11.22
N THR A 90 -21.78 6.12 -10.46
CA THR A 90 -21.74 6.34 -9.02
C THR A 90 -22.39 5.16 -8.32
N VAL A 91 -21.67 4.49 -7.42
CA VAL A 91 -22.24 3.45 -6.58
C VAL A 91 -22.69 4.03 -5.25
N VAL A 92 -23.90 3.65 -4.82
CA VAL A 92 -24.47 4.00 -3.53
C VAL A 92 -24.78 2.72 -2.76
N SER A 93 -24.27 2.65 -1.54
CA SER A 93 -24.42 1.52 -0.62
C SER A 93 -24.75 2.03 0.77
N ARG A 94 -25.36 1.18 1.59
CA ARG A 94 -25.44 1.39 3.04
C ARG A 94 -24.02 1.49 3.62
N THR A 95 -23.87 2.31 4.66
CA THR A 95 -22.58 2.55 5.32
C THR A 95 -21.93 1.24 5.77
N GLY A 96 -20.70 1.01 5.32
CA GLY A 96 -19.92 -0.19 5.68
C GLY A 96 -20.32 -1.47 4.96
N LEU A 97 -21.27 -1.43 4.02
CA LEU A 97 -21.74 -2.60 3.29
C LEU A 97 -21.26 -2.67 1.83
N LEU A 98 -20.56 -1.65 1.33
CA LEU A 98 -20.11 -1.60 -0.06
C LEU A 98 -19.16 -2.76 -0.37
N SER A 99 -19.55 -3.63 -1.31
CA SER A 99 -18.71 -4.74 -1.73
C SER A 99 -17.41 -4.28 -2.41
N TRP A 100 -16.33 -5.02 -2.18
CA TRP A 100 -15.04 -4.78 -2.84
C TRP A 100 -15.16 -4.85 -4.36
N ARG A 101 -15.91 -5.82 -4.90
CA ARG A 101 -16.11 -5.99 -6.35
C ARG A 101 -16.75 -4.76 -6.98
N LEU A 102 -17.78 -4.22 -6.35
CA LEU A 102 -18.48 -3.05 -6.87
C LEU A 102 -17.66 -1.77 -6.69
N TYR A 103 -16.89 -1.65 -5.60
CA TYR A 103 -15.94 -0.56 -5.38
C TYR A 103 -14.90 -0.46 -6.50
N VAL A 104 -14.25 -1.58 -6.85
CA VAL A 104 -13.18 -1.59 -7.86
C VAL A 104 -13.69 -1.57 -9.30
N ALA A 105 -14.98 -1.83 -9.52
CA ALA A 105 -15.59 -1.73 -10.84
C ALA A 105 -15.72 -0.28 -11.33
N VAL A 106 -15.73 0.68 -10.41
CA VAL A 106 -15.96 2.11 -10.72
C VAL A 106 -14.87 3.03 -10.20
N ARG A 107 -13.83 2.48 -9.55
CA ARG A 107 -12.71 3.24 -8.99
C ARG A 107 -11.38 2.57 -9.21
N ASP A 108 -10.39 3.41 -9.45
CA ASP A 108 -8.98 3.07 -9.35
C ASP A 108 -8.63 2.70 -7.90
N ILE A 109 -7.55 1.93 -7.73
CA ILE A 109 -6.92 1.75 -6.43
C ILE A 109 -5.63 2.53 -6.32
N GLN A 110 -5.28 2.88 -5.10
CA GLN A 110 -4.02 3.55 -4.79
C GLN A 110 -3.12 2.64 -3.97
N VAL A 111 -1.87 2.54 -4.43
CA VAL A 111 -0.82 1.73 -3.83
C VAL A 111 0.27 2.65 -3.25
N LEU A 112 0.58 2.47 -1.97
CA LEU A 112 1.78 3.06 -1.35
C LEU A 112 2.90 2.02 -1.36
N SER A 113 4.03 2.33 -2.00
CA SER A 113 5.21 1.47 -2.04
C SER A 113 6.38 2.14 -1.32
N LEU A 114 6.92 1.47 -0.29
CA LEU A 114 7.99 1.98 0.56
C LEU A 114 9.28 1.18 0.33
N ASP A 115 10.31 1.86 -0.15
CA ASP A 115 11.60 1.24 -0.47
C ASP A 115 12.35 0.78 0.79
N GLY A 116 13.08 -0.33 0.67
CA GLY A 116 14.01 -0.84 1.68
C GLY A 116 15.31 -0.06 1.70
N SER A 117 15.35 1.02 2.49
CA SER A 117 16.47 1.98 2.52
C SER A 117 17.18 2.11 3.89
N GLY A 118 16.93 1.18 4.82
CA GLY A 118 17.56 1.15 6.15
C GLY A 118 17.18 2.38 6.99
N ALA A 119 18.17 3.03 7.65
CA ALA A 119 17.95 4.23 8.45
C ALA A 119 17.33 5.39 7.66
N LYS A 120 17.44 5.38 6.33
CA LYS A 120 16.85 6.40 5.44
C LYS A 120 15.32 6.32 5.38
N ALA A 121 14.74 5.20 5.80
CA ALA A 121 13.29 5.07 5.93
C ALA A 121 12.69 6.08 6.92
N LEU A 122 13.48 6.53 7.92
CA LEU A 122 13.07 7.60 8.84
C LEU A 122 12.69 8.89 8.08
N PHE A 123 13.45 9.22 7.03
CA PHE A 123 13.13 10.38 6.19
C PHE A 123 11.79 10.19 5.45
N ALA A 124 11.54 9.00 4.88
CA ALA A 124 10.30 8.73 4.17
C ALA A 124 9.07 8.87 5.09
N VAL A 125 9.16 8.41 6.34
CA VAL A 125 8.05 8.55 7.29
C VAL A 125 7.90 10.00 7.79
N HIS A 126 8.97 10.78 7.94
CA HIS A 126 8.86 12.21 8.19
C HIS A 126 8.16 12.95 7.05
N VAL A 127 8.45 12.60 5.80
CA VAL A 127 7.76 13.18 4.64
C VAL A 127 6.27 12.85 4.66
N LEU A 128 5.90 11.60 4.98
CA LEU A 128 4.49 11.22 5.16
C LEU A 128 3.82 12.00 6.30
N ALA A 129 4.50 12.17 7.44
CA ALA A 129 3.97 12.92 8.58
C ALA A 129 3.75 14.40 8.24
N GLN A 130 4.67 15.01 7.51
CA GLN A 130 4.49 16.39 7.07
C GLN A 130 3.38 16.52 6.03
N LEU A 131 3.26 15.56 5.09
CA LEU A 131 2.16 15.55 4.13
C LEU A 131 0.78 15.50 4.82
N GLU A 132 0.61 14.64 5.83
CA GLU A 132 -0.63 14.60 6.62
C GLU A 132 -0.92 15.94 7.30
N ALA A 133 0.10 16.55 7.89
CA ALA A 133 -0.04 17.82 8.60
C ALA A 133 -0.39 18.98 7.65
N ASP A 134 0.32 19.10 6.52
CA ASP A 134 0.16 20.16 5.54
C ASP A 134 -1.20 20.08 4.84
N LEU A 135 -1.59 18.87 4.43
CA LEU A 135 -2.80 18.64 3.65
C LEU A 135 -4.03 18.35 4.52
N ARG A 136 -3.84 18.21 5.85
CA ARG A 136 -4.90 17.89 6.83
C ARG A 136 -5.70 16.64 6.44
N LEU A 137 -4.99 15.61 5.97
CA LEU A 137 -5.56 14.35 5.54
C LEU A 137 -4.89 13.18 6.26
N SER A 138 -5.48 11.99 6.12
CA SER A 138 -4.94 10.74 6.61
C SER A 138 -4.32 9.97 5.46
N ILE A 139 -3.00 9.71 5.51
CA ILE A 139 -2.31 8.85 4.54
C ILE A 139 -2.97 7.48 4.51
N MET A 140 -3.41 7.01 5.66
CA MET A 140 -4.14 5.75 5.79
C MET A 140 -5.44 5.75 4.99
N GLU A 141 -6.12 6.87 4.78
CA GLU A 141 -7.39 6.89 4.02
C GLU A 141 -7.18 6.96 2.50
N SER A 142 -5.97 7.26 2.04
CA SER A 142 -5.66 7.44 0.63
C SER A 142 -5.10 6.19 -0.06
N PHE A 143 -4.73 5.12 0.66
CA PHE A 143 -4.13 3.92 0.05
C PHE A 143 -4.88 2.63 0.37
N ASP A 144 -5.22 1.86 -0.67
CA ASP A 144 -5.93 0.57 -0.57
C ASP A 144 -4.96 -0.59 -0.25
N LEU A 145 -3.72 -0.46 -0.72
CA LEU A 145 -2.64 -1.44 -0.62
C LEU A 145 -1.34 -0.75 -0.23
N ILE A 146 -0.64 -1.29 0.77
CA ILE A 146 0.66 -0.81 1.20
C ILE A 146 1.68 -1.93 1.05
N ALA A 147 2.76 -1.66 0.33
CA ALA A 147 3.88 -2.58 0.17
C ALA A 147 5.15 -1.95 0.73
N GLY A 148 5.91 -2.71 1.50
CA GLY A 148 7.13 -2.18 2.13
C GLY A 148 8.19 -3.25 2.29
N ALA A 149 9.41 -2.95 1.86
CA ALA A 149 10.57 -3.84 2.01
C ALA A 149 11.50 -3.34 3.11
N SER A 150 12.11 -4.25 3.89
CA SER A 150 13.06 -3.89 4.94
C SER A 150 12.49 -2.86 5.92
N ALA A 151 13.23 -1.78 6.18
CA ALA A 151 12.78 -0.64 6.95
C ALA A 151 11.44 -0.04 6.45
N GLY A 152 11.19 -0.01 5.14
CA GLY A 152 9.89 0.36 4.58
C GLY A 152 8.77 -0.62 4.94
N GLY A 153 9.11 -1.90 5.14
CA GLY A 153 8.19 -2.92 5.66
C GLY A 153 7.79 -2.68 7.11
N VAL A 154 8.70 -2.17 7.95
CA VAL A 154 8.38 -1.76 9.32
C VAL A 154 7.39 -0.59 9.33
N ILE A 155 7.60 0.41 8.46
CA ILE A 155 6.66 1.53 8.30
C ILE A 155 5.30 1.02 7.81
N ALA A 156 5.28 0.13 6.80
CA ALA A 156 4.05 -0.48 6.30
C ALA A 156 3.28 -1.25 7.39
N LEU A 157 3.98 -1.97 8.27
CA LEU A 157 3.38 -2.66 9.41
C LEU A 157 2.83 -1.67 10.46
N GLY A 158 3.55 -0.58 10.74
CA GLY A 158 3.07 0.48 11.65
C GLY A 158 1.80 1.15 11.12
N LEU A 159 1.81 1.55 9.85
CA LEU A 159 0.62 2.06 9.14
C LEU A 159 -0.51 1.04 9.22
N GLY A 160 -0.25 -0.22 8.85
CA GLY A 160 -1.22 -1.29 8.95
C GLY A 160 -1.70 -1.63 10.36
N ALA A 161 -0.97 -1.25 11.41
CA ALA A 161 -1.42 -1.34 12.80
C ALA A 161 -2.33 -0.19 13.22
N GLY A 162 -2.62 0.75 12.30
CA GLY A 162 -3.46 1.93 12.50
C GLY A 162 -2.72 3.16 13.00
N MET A 163 -1.38 3.15 13.00
CA MET A 163 -0.59 4.31 13.43
C MET A 163 -0.55 5.38 12.35
N ARG A 164 -0.58 6.64 12.78
CA ARG A 164 -0.26 7.78 11.94
C ARG A 164 1.24 7.84 11.69
N PRO A 165 1.70 8.27 10.50
CA PRO A 165 3.09 8.60 10.22
C PRO A 165 3.83 9.36 11.34
N ALA A 166 3.20 10.33 12.00
CA ALA A 166 3.81 11.06 13.11
C ALA A 166 4.12 10.16 14.33
N GLU A 167 3.21 9.25 14.69
CA GLU A 167 3.44 8.27 15.76
C GLU A 167 4.56 7.29 15.37
N ILE A 168 4.62 6.90 14.09
CA ILE A 168 5.70 6.06 13.58
C ILE A 168 7.04 6.80 13.67
N VAL A 169 7.12 8.09 13.36
CA VAL A 169 8.35 8.90 13.51
C VAL A 169 8.88 8.84 14.93
N GLU A 170 8.02 9.11 15.93
CA GLU A 170 8.41 9.12 17.35
C GLU A 170 9.02 7.79 17.76
N HIS A 171 8.35 6.70 17.42
CA HIS A 171 8.82 5.35 17.69
C HIS A 171 10.06 4.93 16.88
N TYR A 172 10.19 5.42 15.64
CA TYR A 172 11.31 5.07 14.76
C TYR A 172 12.59 5.81 15.13
N ALA A 173 12.50 7.03 15.66
CA ALA A 173 13.64 7.76 16.22
C ALA A 173 14.32 6.94 17.33
N ASP A 174 13.53 6.44 18.29
CA ASP A 174 14.00 5.56 19.36
C ASP A 174 14.64 4.27 18.81
N LEU A 175 14.01 3.66 17.80
CA LEU A 175 14.54 2.49 17.10
C LEU A 175 15.90 2.77 16.45
N THR A 176 16.07 3.89 15.75
CA THR A 176 17.33 4.20 15.06
C THR A 176 18.50 4.39 16.01
N ASP A 177 18.28 5.03 17.16
CA ASP A 177 19.31 5.22 18.19
C ASP A 177 19.75 3.89 18.82
N ILE A 178 18.80 2.97 18.99
CA ILE A 178 19.05 1.61 19.48
C ILE A 178 19.81 0.76 18.45
N LEU A 179 19.46 0.90 17.16
CA LEU A 179 20.01 0.08 16.07
C LEU A 179 21.38 0.54 15.57
N PHE A 180 21.68 1.82 15.67
CA PHE A 180 22.92 2.42 15.15
C PHE A 180 23.67 3.28 16.20
N PRO A 181 23.97 2.77 17.40
CA PRO A 181 24.55 3.58 18.48
C PRO A 181 25.92 4.16 18.10
N GLN A 182 26.08 5.48 18.28
CA GLN A 182 27.28 6.25 17.92
C GLN A 182 28.58 5.67 18.52
N SER A 183 28.52 5.17 19.77
CA SER A 183 29.66 4.62 20.52
C SER A 183 30.26 3.34 19.93
N ARG A 184 29.55 2.66 19.02
CA ARG A 184 30.02 1.40 18.41
C ARG A 184 30.83 1.60 17.13
N ARG A 185 30.77 2.76 16.45
CA ARG A 185 31.52 2.97 15.19
C ARG A 185 33.05 3.03 15.38
N ALA A 186 33.53 3.64 16.48
CA ALA A 186 34.96 3.68 16.78
C ALA A 186 35.53 2.28 17.08
N ARG A 187 34.78 1.48 17.85
CA ARG A 187 35.15 0.09 18.21
C ARG A 187 35.01 -0.89 17.04
N TRP A 188 34.04 -0.68 16.13
CA TRP A 188 33.85 -1.48 14.91
C TRP A 188 34.97 -1.29 13.89
N ARG A 189 35.67 -0.15 13.91
CA ARG A 189 36.90 0.07 13.12
C ARG A 189 38.11 -0.64 13.72
N LEU A 190 38.13 -0.88 15.03
CA LEU A 190 39.28 -1.41 15.76
C LEU A 190 39.25 -2.94 15.92
N PHE A 191 38.07 -3.58 15.95
CA PHE A 191 37.96 -5.04 16.16
C PHE A 191 36.82 -5.68 15.32
N PRO A 192 37.08 -6.07 14.06
CA PRO A 192 36.05 -6.58 13.13
C PRO A 192 35.50 -7.97 13.47
N HIS A 193 36.15 -8.73 14.38
CA HIS A 193 35.80 -10.11 14.71
C HIS A 193 35.06 -10.30 16.03
N VAL A 194 34.81 -9.24 16.81
CA VAL A 194 34.00 -9.34 18.03
C VAL A 194 32.54 -9.05 17.70
N ARG A 195 31.88 -10.03 17.07
CA ARG A 195 30.44 -10.03 16.86
C ARG A 195 29.82 -11.17 17.65
N SER A 196 28.78 -10.84 18.43
CA SER A 196 27.70 -11.80 18.64
C SER A 196 26.44 -11.23 17.99
N PRO A 197 26.05 -11.72 16.79
CA PRO A 197 24.83 -11.31 16.06
C PRO A 197 23.53 -11.56 16.85
N THR A 198 23.58 -12.41 17.87
CA THR A 198 22.44 -12.76 18.72
C THR A 198 21.97 -11.59 19.58
N HIS A 199 22.90 -10.80 20.14
CA HIS A 199 22.56 -9.70 21.04
C HIS A 199 21.90 -8.50 20.33
N SER A 200 22.10 -8.33 19.02
CA SER A 200 21.40 -7.30 18.22
C SER A 200 19.98 -7.69 17.84
N GLY A 201 19.68 -8.99 17.70
CA GLY A 201 18.36 -9.49 17.34
C GLY A 201 17.34 -9.29 18.47
N ASP A 202 17.73 -9.58 19.71
CA ASP A 202 16.85 -9.43 20.88
C ASP A 202 16.51 -7.96 21.15
N ILE A 203 17.47 -7.05 20.92
CA ILE A 203 17.28 -5.61 21.05
C ILE A 203 16.29 -5.11 19.99
N MET A 204 16.49 -5.49 18.72
CA MET A 204 15.57 -5.16 17.62
C MET A 204 14.16 -5.68 17.92
N ARG A 205 14.03 -6.95 18.36
CA ARG A 205 12.74 -7.54 18.71
C ARG A 205 12.05 -6.76 19.81
N LYS A 206 12.74 -6.42 20.90
CA LYS A 206 12.15 -5.64 22.01
C LYS A 206 11.64 -4.29 21.54
N ALA A 207 12.41 -3.59 20.70
CA ALA A 207 12.02 -2.29 20.20
C ALA A 207 10.83 -2.40 19.22
N LEU A 208 10.85 -3.36 18.30
CA LEU A 208 9.71 -3.63 17.41
C LEU A 208 8.45 -4.06 18.19
N SER A 209 8.61 -4.84 19.26
CA SER A 209 7.49 -5.23 20.14
C SER A 209 6.90 -4.04 20.89
N ALA A 210 7.70 -3.05 21.28
CA ALA A 210 7.20 -1.84 21.91
C ALA A 210 6.32 -1.02 20.96
N VAL A 211 6.63 -1.03 19.67
CA VAL A 211 5.88 -0.30 18.63
C VAL A 211 4.67 -1.11 18.15
N LEU A 212 4.90 -2.30 17.59
CA LEU A 212 3.87 -3.09 16.92
C LEU A 212 2.98 -3.86 17.90
N GLY A 213 3.42 -4.03 19.15
CA GLY A 213 2.70 -4.77 20.17
C GLY A 213 2.62 -6.28 19.87
N SER A 214 1.54 -6.91 20.31
CA SER A 214 1.26 -8.34 20.09
C SER A 214 0.39 -8.61 18.85
N ARG A 215 0.19 -7.62 17.98
CA ARG A 215 -0.69 -7.73 16.81
C ARG A 215 -0.15 -8.76 15.82
N SER A 216 -1.07 -9.49 15.22
CA SER A 216 -0.87 -10.37 14.07
C SER A 216 -1.09 -9.61 12.76
N LEU A 217 -0.55 -10.14 11.67
CA LEU A 217 -0.68 -9.54 10.34
C LEU A 217 -2.13 -9.47 9.88
N GLY A 218 -2.97 -10.43 10.29
CA GLY A 218 -4.40 -10.48 10.01
C GLY A 218 -5.21 -9.39 10.71
N GLU A 219 -4.71 -8.82 11.81
CA GLU A 219 -5.32 -7.69 12.53
C GLU A 219 -4.99 -6.34 11.88
N SER A 220 -4.31 -6.33 10.73
CA SER A 220 -4.02 -5.08 10.03
C SER A 220 -5.29 -4.39 9.53
N THR A 221 -5.33 -3.07 9.63
CA THR A 221 -6.38 -2.21 9.06
C THR A 221 -6.19 -1.95 7.56
N LYS A 222 -5.11 -2.49 6.95
CA LYS A 222 -4.78 -2.32 5.53
C LYS A 222 -4.33 -3.61 4.89
N ARG A 223 -4.40 -3.63 3.55
CA ARG A 223 -3.77 -4.71 2.77
C ARG A 223 -2.27 -4.47 2.77
N LEU A 224 -1.50 -5.43 3.30
CA LEU A 224 -0.04 -5.30 3.39
C LEU A 224 0.67 -6.37 2.56
N ILE A 225 1.77 -5.95 1.93
CA ILE A 225 2.70 -6.80 1.17
C ILE A 225 4.12 -6.54 1.66
N ILE A 226 4.71 -7.52 2.36
CA ILE A 226 6.02 -7.39 2.98
C ILE A 226 6.95 -8.49 2.43
N PRO A 227 7.79 -8.20 1.42
CA PRO A 227 8.70 -9.18 0.84
C PRO A 227 9.84 -9.54 1.79
N THR A 228 10.29 -10.79 1.69
CA THR A 228 11.46 -11.39 2.35
C THR A 228 12.08 -12.45 1.44
N TRP A 229 13.26 -12.95 1.79
CA TRP A 229 13.95 -14.01 1.05
C TRP A 229 14.23 -15.22 1.94
N ASN A 230 13.86 -16.43 1.51
CA ASN A 230 14.19 -17.67 2.20
C ASN A 230 15.54 -18.22 1.73
N VAL A 231 16.54 -18.15 2.61
CA VAL A 231 17.92 -18.54 2.29
C VAL A 231 18.08 -20.04 2.12
N GLN A 232 17.33 -20.85 2.90
CA GLN A 232 17.47 -22.31 2.84
C GLN A 232 16.90 -22.90 1.56
N ARG A 233 15.79 -22.32 1.07
CA ARG A 233 15.08 -22.82 -0.10
C ARG A 233 15.45 -22.10 -1.38
N GLY A 234 16.15 -20.97 -1.30
CA GLY A 234 16.44 -20.12 -2.46
C GLY A 234 15.15 -19.56 -3.09
N GLN A 235 14.16 -19.25 -2.25
CA GLN A 235 12.81 -18.88 -2.68
C GLN A 235 12.39 -17.56 -2.06
N VAL A 236 11.56 -16.80 -2.78
CA VAL A 236 10.91 -15.62 -2.25
C VAL A 236 9.84 -16.04 -1.23
N HIS A 237 9.79 -15.32 -0.11
CA HIS A 237 8.66 -15.39 0.82
C HIS A 237 8.06 -14.00 0.97
N ILE A 238 6.79 -13.83 0.63
CA ILE A 238 6.08 -12.56 0.77
C ILE A 238 5.04 -12.74 1.85
N PHE A 239 5.15 -11.98 2.94
CA PHE A 239 4.10 -11.93 3.95
C PHE A 239 2.98 -11.04 3.45
N LYS A 240 1.75 -11.54 3.54
CA LYS A 240 0.57 -10.90 2.97
C LYS A 240 -0.58 -10.93 3.96
N THR A 241 -1.33 -9.85 4.06
CA THR A 241 -2.61 -9.89 4.79
C THR A 241 -3.60 -10.81 4.06
N PRO A 242 -4.57 -11.40 4.77
CA PRO A 242 -5.57 -12.29 4.16
C PRO A 242 -6.63 -11.54 3.35
N HIS A 243 -6.23 -10.82 2.30
CA HIS A 243 -7.14 -10.05 1.45
C HIS A 243 -7.68 -10.83 0.23
N HIS A 244 -7.37 -12.13 0.16
CA HIS A 244 -7.88 -13.05 -0.86
C HIS A 244 -7.97 -14.47 -0.29
N PRO A 245 -8.92 -15.34 -0.70
CA PRO A 245 -9.06 -16.71 -0.18
C PRO A 245 -7.79 -17.57 -0.28
N ARG A 246 -6.92 -17.28 -1.27
CA ARG A 246 -5.61 -17.95 -1.44
C ARG A 246 -4.51 -17.47 -0.48
N LEU A 247 -4.72 -16.38 0.26
CA LEU A 247 -3.69 -15.68 1.05
C LEU A 247 -3.89 -15.82 2.56
N ARG A 248 -4.28 -17.01 3.02
CA ARG A 248 -4.63 -17.25 4.43
C ARG A 248 -3.44 -17.63 5.32
N ARG A 249 -2.31 -17.98 4.70
CA ARG A 249 -1.13 -18.55 5.38
C ARG A 249 -0.57 -17.66 6.49
N ASP A 250 -0.52 -16.35 6.25
CA ASP A 250 0.28 -15.44 7.07
C ASP A 250 -0.54 -14.63 8.08
N GLY A 251 -1.87 -14.76 8.08
CA GLY A 251 -2.75 -13.96 8.92
C GLY A 251 -2.44 -14.06 10.42
N GLY A 252 -2.07 -15.24 10.90
CA GLY A 252 -1.73 -15.48 12.32
C GLY A 252 -0.29 -15.09 12.70
N VAL A 253 0.53 -14.58 11.77
CA VAL A 253 1.93 -14.25 12.05
C VAL A 253 2.01 -12.93 12.80
N SER A 254 2.78 -12.86 13.88
CA SER A 254 3.02 -11.59 14.58
C SER A 254 3.66 -10.56 13.65
N MET A 255 3.16 -9.32 13.66
CA MET A 255 3.77 -8.21 12.95
C MET A 255 5.25 -8.01 13.34
N VAL A 256 5.62 -8.31 14.59
CA VAL A 256 7.02 -8.27 15.05
C VAL A 256 7.87 -9.30 14.33
N ASP A 257 7.38 -10.53 14.14
CA ASP A 257 8.13 -11.57 13.42
C ASP A 257 8.28 -11.24 11.94
N VAL A 258 7.24 -10.66 11.32
CA VAL A 258 7.31 -10.15 9.95
C VAL A 258 8.35 -9.04 9.83
N ALA A 259 8.35 -8.07 10.76
CA ALA A 259 9.32 -6.98 10.81
C ALA A 259 10.75 -7.53 10.97
N MET A 260 10.97 -8.44 11.92
CA MET A 260 12.27 -9.09 12.13
C MET A 260 12.77 -9.79 10.85
N ALA A 261 11.89 -10.48 10.13
CA ALA A 261 12.23 -11.18 8.89
C ALA A 261 12.59 -10.23 7.75
N THR A 262 11.79 -9.17 7.54
CA THR A 262 12.05 -8.23 6.44
C THR A 262 13.25 -7.33 6.72
N THR A 263 13.60 -7.04 7.97
CA THR A 263 14.80 -6.24 8.31
C THR A 263 16.08 -7.05 8.53
N ALA A 264 16.05 -8.38 8.34
CA ALA A 264 17.19 -9.26 8.58
C ALA A 264 18.26 -9.13 7.47
N ALA A 265 18.85 -7.93 7.35
CA ALA A 265 19.81 -7.59 6.31
C ALA A 265 21.06 -8.47 6.43
N PRO A 266 21.47 -9.16 5.34
CA PRO A 266 22.64 -10.01 5.33
C PRO A 266 23.87 -9.26 5.85
N THR A 267 24.71 -9.94 6.64
CA THR A 267 25.92 -9.39 7.31
C THR A 267 25.67 -8.37 8.43
N LEU A 268 24.45 -7.84 8.59
CA LEU A 268 24.07 -6.91 9.67
C LEU A 268 23.30 -7.61 10.78
N PHE A 269 22.34 -8.47 10.43
CA PHE A 269 21.47 -9.17 11.37
C PHE A 269 21.40 -10.68 11.08
N PRO A 270 21.14 -11.52 12.11
CA PRO A 270 20.90 -12.94 11.89
C PRO A 270 19.59 -13.15 11.10
N ALA A 271 19.52 -14.23 10.32
CA ALA A 271 18.30 -14.63 9.63
C ALA A 271 17.19 -14.92 10.66
N ALA A 272 15.97 -14.44 10.40
CA ALA A 272 14.81 -14.70 11.24
C ALA A 272 14.31 -16.13 11.03
N GLY A 273 14.10 -16.86 12.13
CA GLY A 273 13.47 -18.16 12.11
C GLY A 273 11.96 -18.03 12.21
N TRP A 274 11.21 -18.47 11.20
CA TRP A 274 9.75 -18.54 11.27
C TRP A 274 9.23 -19.77 10.50
N GLY A 275 8.35 -20.57 11.11
CA GLY A 275 7.74 -21.74 10.46
C GLY A 275 8.75 -22.74 9.89
N GLY A 276 9.89 -22.93 10.55
CA GLY A 276 10.99 -23.78 10.07
C GLY A 276 11.80 -23.20 8.90
N GLN A 277 11.53 -21.95 8.50
CA GLN A 277 12.25 -21.23 7.45
C GLN A 277 13.27 -20.27 8.06
N ARG A 278 14.39 -20.06 7.36
CA ARG A 278 15.34 -18.98 7.62
C ARG A 278 15.16 -17.86 6.61
N LEU A 279 14.59 -16.75 7.08
CA LEU A 279 14.23 -15.59 6.28
C LEU A 279 15.26 -14.46 6.47
N VAL A 280 15.58 -13.78 5.38
CA VAL A 280 16.42 -12.57 5.35
C VAL A 280 15.70 -11.46 4.61
N ASP A 281 16.31 -10.27 4.67
CA ASP A 281 15.76 -9.03 4.14
C ASP A 281 15.28 -9.15 2.68
N GLY A 282 14.04 -8.69 2.45
CA GLY A 282 13.42 -8.69 1.14
C GLY A 282 14.10 -7.76 0.14
N GLY A 283 14.85 -6.77 0.61
CA GLY A 283 15.67 -5.85 -0.17
C GLY A 283 16.77 -6.53 -0.99
N VAL A 284 17.09 -7.79 -0.71
CA VAL A 284 17.95 -8.63 -1.56
C VAL A 284 17.31 -8.90 -2.92
N TRP A 285 15.98 -8.94 -2.99
CA TRP A 285 15.22 -9.23 -4.21
C TRP A 285 14.35 -8.05 -4.65
N ALA A 286 13.52 -7.52 -3.75
CA ALA A 286 12.56 -6.46 -4.01
C ALA A 286 12.74 -5.30 -3.03
N SER A 287 13.84 -4.55 -3.14
CA SER A 287 14.04 -3.31 -2.34
C SER A 287 13.02 -2.23 -2.71
N ASN A 288 12.60 -2.15 -3.97
CA ASN A 288 11.42 -1.42 -4.40
C ASN A 288 10.27 -2.44 -4.66
N PRO A 289 9.29 -2.55 -3.76
CA PRO A 289 8.24 -3.55 -3.88
C PRO A 289 7.09 -3.15 -4.83
N SER A 290 7.24 -2.08 -5.63
CA SER A 290 6.17 -1.57 -6.51
C SER A 290 5.66 -2.63 -7.49
N VAL A 291 6.55 -3.36 -8.17
CA VAL A 291 6.16 -4.40 -9.14
C VAL A 291 5.43 -5.55 -8.44
N VAL A 292 5.85 -5.90 -7.22
CA VAL A 292 5.19 -6.92 -6.41
C VAL A 292 3.78 -6.48 -6.03
N ALA A 293 3.61 -5.21 -5.63
CA ALA A 293 2.33 -4.64 -5.28
C ALA A 293 1.36 -4.57 -6.48
N ILE A 294 1.86 -4.18 -7.66
CA ILE A 294 1.09 -4.17 -8.91
C ILE A 294 0.65 -5.60 -9.26
N GLY A 295 1.56 -6.58 -9.18
CA GLY A 295 1.22 -7.98 -9.44
C GLY A 295 0.16 -8.50 -8.47
N GLU A 296 0.19 -8.07 -7.22
CA GLU A 296 -0.84 -8.41 -6.23
C GLU A 296 -2.20 -7.80 -6.55
N ALA A 297 -2.22 -6.51 -6.88
CA ALA A 297 -3.42 -5.79 -7.28
C ALA A 297 -4.11 -6.49 -8.46
N VAL A 298 -3.35 -6.86 -9.49
CA VAL A 298 -3.92 -7.57 -10.66
C VAL A 298 -4.37 -8.97 -10.27
N SER A 299 -3.50 -9.78 -9.64
CA SER A 299 -3.75 -11.22 -9.47
C SER A 299 -4.70 -11.57 -8.32
N MET A 300 -4.75 -10.76 -7.27
CA MET A 300 -5.51 -11.05 -6.04
C MET A 300 -6.68 -10.10 -5.84
N LEU A 301 -6.57 -8.86 -6.33
CA LEU A 301 -7.62 -7.87 -6.18
C LEU A 301 -8.44 -7.67 -7.46
N GLY A 302 -8.01 -8.24 -8.59
CA GLY A 302 -8.73 -8.21 -9.86
C GLY A 302 -8.70 -6.83 -10.54
N ILE A 303 -7.69 -6.01 -10.23
CA ILE A 303 -7.62 -4.63 -10.74
C ILE A 303 -6.92 -4.61 -12.09
N PRO A 304 -7.51 -3.97 -13.12
CA PRO A 304 -6.81 -3.78 -14.39
C PRO A 304 -5.63 -2.80 -14.23
N LEU A 305 -4.60 -2.94 -15.06
CA LEU A 305 -3.33 -2.22 -14.89
C LEU A 305 -3.50 -0.70 -14.94
N GLU A 306 -4.38 -0.22 -15.81
CA GLU A 306 -4.74 1.18 -16.02
C GLU A 306 -5.42 1.83 -14.80
N ALA A 307 -6.06 1.03 -13.95
CA ALA A 307 -6.76 1.47 -12.74
C ALA A 307 -5.89 1.40 -11.47
N ILE A 308 -4.58 1.15 -11.62
CA ILE A 308 -3.63 1.09 -10.49
C ILE A 308 -2.78 2.35 -10.49
N ARG A 309 -2.91 3.17 -9.44
CA ARG A 309 -2.00 4.30 -9.20
C ARG A 309 -1.02 3.96 -8.08
N VAL A 310 0.25 4.28 -8.29
CA VAL A 310 1.33 3.96 -7.33
C VAL A 310 2.02 5.23 -6.89
N LEU A 311 2.04 5.49 -5.59
CA LEU A 311 3.00 6.38 -4.95
C LEU A 311 4.13 5.53 -4.37
N ASN A 312 5.32 5.70 -4.89
CA ASN A 312 6.51 5.03 -4.41
C ASN A 312 7.46 6.03 -3.73
N LEU A 313 7.78 5.79 -2.46
CA LEU A 313 8.69 6.61 -1.68
C LEU A 313 10.04 5.91 -1.59
N GLY A 314 11.02 6.47 -2.30
CA GLY A 314 12.42 6.06 -2.26
C GLY A 314 13.31 7.16 -1.72
N VAL A 315 14.43 6.78 -1.11
CA VAL A 315 15.50 7.74 -0.75
C VAL A 315 16.74 7.36 -1.55
N VAL A 316 17.25 8.29 -2.36
CA VAL A 316 18.41 8.05 -3.22
C VAL A 316 19.66 8.53 -2.49
N ASP A 317 20.76 7.79 -2.68
CA ASP A 317 22.08 8.33 -2.39
C ASP A 317 22.44 9.47 -3.34
N GLN A 318 23.28 10.41 -2.89
CA GLN A 318 23.98 11.28 -3.83
C GLN A 318 24.61 10.41 -4.92
N ARG A 319 24.39 10.79 -6.19
CA ARG A 319 24.85 10.11 -7.42
C ARG A 319 25.97 9.13 -7.12
N THR A 320 25.74 7.84 -7.38
CA THR A 320 26.73 6.78 -7.21
C THR A 320 28.06 7.23 -7.82
N LYS A 321 28.99 7.70 -6.97
CA LYS A 321 30.37 7.89 -7.36
C LYS A 321 30.88 6.47 -7.50
N HIS A 322 30.76 5.90 -8.68
CA HIS A 322 31.41 4.63 -9.04
C HIS A 322 32.80 4.99 -9.53
N PRO A 323 33.83 5.04 -8.65
CA PRO A 323 35.16 5.36 -9.09
C PRO A 323 35.68 4.24 -10.00
N VAL A 324 36.28 4.64 -11.13
CA VAL A 324 36.75 3.75 -12.23
C VAL A 324 37.69 2.63 -11.76
N HIS A 325 38.37 2.77 -10.61
CA HIS A 325 39.22 1.71 -10.07
C HIS A 325 38.45 0.47 -9.57
N LEU A 326 37.14 0.61 -9.27
CA LEU A 326 36.28 -0.52 -8.91
C LEU A 326 35.86 -1.37 -10.12
N ASP A 327 36.12 -0.91 -11.34
CA ASP A 327 35.90 -1.71 -12.57
C ASP A 327 36.99 -2.77 -12.78
N ILE A 328 38.14 -2.63 -12.09
CA ILE A 328 39.37 -3.41 -12.36
C ILE A 328 39.78 -4.27 -11.15
N ASP A 329 39.48 -3.85 -9.91
CA ASP A 329 39.98 -4.52 -8.70
C ASP A 329 38.95 -5.48 -8.07
N ARG A 330 39.22 -6.80 -8.16
CA ARG A 330 38.29 -7.89 -7.79
C ARG A 330 38.24 -8.22 -6.28
N GLY A 331 39.01 -7.52 -5.44
CA GLY A 331 39.24 -7.93 -4.05
C GLY A 331 38.47 -7.18 -2.96
N ALA A 332 38.09 -5.92 -3.18
CA ALA A 332 37.70 -5.06 -2.04
C ALA A 332 36.64 -4.00 -2.39
N LEU A 333 35.36 -4.38 -2.36
CA LEU A 333 34.34 -3.78 -1.48
C LEU A 333 32.97 -4.45 -1.73
N ALA A 334 32.65 -5.48 -0.93
CA ALA A 334 31.31 -6.09 -0.94
C ALA A 334 30.17 -5.06 -0.72
N ARG A 335 30.46 -3.95 -0.02
CA ARG A 335 29.48 -2.86 0.21
C ARG A 335 29.16 -2.02 -1.02
N SER A 336 30.16 -1.63 -1.83
CA SER A 336 29.89 -0.83 -3.04
C SER A 336 29.12 -1.67 -4.06
N THR A 337 29.45 -2.96 -4.16
CA THR A 337 28.74 -3.92 -5.00
C THR A 337 27.30 -4.13 -4.52
N ALA A 338 27.06 -4.29 -3.22
CA ALA A 338 25.71 -4.44 -2.67
C ALA A 338 24.84 -3.19 -2.91
N GLN A 339 25.38 -1.99 -2.68
CA GLN A 339 24.67 -0.73 -2.91
C GLN A 339 24.34 -0.51 -4.39
N PHE A 340 25.27 -0.89 -5.28
CA PHE A 340 25.05 -0.88 -6.72
C PHE A 340 23.91 -1.82 -7.11
N LEU A 341 23.92 -3.08 -6.63
CA LEU A 341 22.89 -4.07 -6.92
C LEU A 341 21.50 -3.64 -6.42
N ILE A 342 21.41 -3.07 -5.22
CA ILE A 342 20.16 -2.54 -4.68
C ILE A 342 19.66 -1.37 -5.54
N THR A 343 20.54 -0.45 -5.90
CA THR A 343 20.20 0.70 -6.76
C THR A 343 19.71 0.25 -8.13
N ALA A 344 20.42 -0.71 -8.75
CA ALA A 344 20.03 -1.30 -10.02
C ALA A 344 18.67 -2.00 -9.93
N SER A 345 18.43 -2.77 -8.86
CA SER A 345 17.14 -3.41 -8.59
C SER A 345 16.01 -2.39 -8.45
N ASN A 346 16.22 -1.31 -7.67
CA ASN A 346 15.22 -0.26 -7.48
C ASN A 346 14.87 0.48 -8.78
N ARG A 347 15.87 0.81 -9.59
CA ARG A 347 15.67 1.46 -10.89
C ARG A 347 15.03 0.52 -11.91
N GLY A 348 15.41 -0.76 -11.91
CA GLY A 348 14.77 -1.80 -12.73
C GLY A 348 13.29 -1.98 -12.38
N ALA A 349 12.98 -2.10 -11.09
CA ALA A 349 11.61 -2.21 -10.61
C ALA A 349 10.78 -0.96 -10.93
N GLN A 350 11.38 0.24 -10.79
CA GLN A 350 10.75 1.50 -11.20
C GLN A 350 10.38 1.48 -12.69
N GLY A 351 11.33 1.13 -13.56
CA GLY A 351 11.11 1.08 -15.01
C GLY A 351 10.00 0.09 -15.38
N SER A 352 10.03 -1.11 -14.81
CA SER A 352 8.99 -2.13 -15.02
C SER A 352 7.63 -1.67 -14.51
N ALA A 353 7.55 -1.06 -13.33
CA ALA A 353 6.30 -0.54 -12.78
C ALA A 353 5.70 0.54 -13.69
N MET A 354 6.51 1.50 -14.15
CA MET A 354 6.07 2.54 -15.09
C MET A 354 5.58 1.96 -16.42
N HIS A 355 6.17 0.87 -16.90
CA HIS A 355 5.72 0.21 -18.12
C HIS A 355 4.38 -0.52 -17.93
N LEU A 356 4.17 -1.14 -16.76
CA LEU A 356 2.96 -1.89 -16.45
C LEU A 356 1.73 -0.99 -16.27
N VAL A 357 1.82 0.03 -15.40
CA VAL A 357 0.65 0.88 -15.07
C VAL A 357 0.60 2.18 -15.88
N GLY A 358 1.65 2.46 -16.66
CA GLY A 358 1.83 3.73 -17.36
C GLY A 358 2.53 4.80 -16.51
N LYS A 359 3.34 5.64 -17.18
CA LYS A 359 4.14 6.70 -16.53
C LYS A 359 3.29 7.71 -15.74
N HIS A 360 2.05 7.96 -16.17
CA HIS A 360 1.16 8.90 -15.49
C HIS A 360 0.66 8.38 -14.13
N ASN A 361 0.43 7.07 -14.03
CA ASN A 361 -0.09 6.40 -12.84
C ASN A 361 0.99 6.01 -11.83
N PHE A 362 2.27 6.05 -12.23
CA PHE A 362 3.39 5.79 -11.33
C PHE A 362 4.09 7.10 -10.94
N THR A 363 4.03 7.46 -9.66
CA THR A 363 4.74 8.60 -9.08
C THR A 363 5.79 8.09 -8.11
N ARG A 364 7.07 8.39 -8.38
CA ARG A 364 8.15 8.10 -7.44
C ARG A 364 8.71 9.39 -6.90
N PHE A 365 8.71 9.47 -5.58
CA PHE A 365 9.34 10.56 -4.86
C PHE A 365 10.72 10.11 -4.41
N GLU A 366 11.71 10.92 -4.74
CA GLU A 366 13.12 10.73 -4.41
C GLU A 366 13.67 12.07 -3.93
N ALA A 367 14.23 12.08 -2.73
CA ALA A 367 14.99 13.21 -2.22
C ALA A 367 16.47 12.85 -2.14
N GLU A 368 17.33 13.76 -2.58
CA GLU A 368 18.76 13.69 -2.30
C GLU A 368 19.00 14.19 -0.88
N VAL A 369 19.47 13.31 0.00
CA VAL A 369 19.77 13.64 1.38
C VAL A 369 21.24 13.32 1.66
N PRO A 370 22.02 14.26 2.24
CA PRO A 370 23.41 14.02 2.58
C PRO A 370 23.60 12.80 3.50
N ASP A 371 24.61 11.97 3.24
CA ASP A 371 24.89 10.74 4.00
C ASP A 371 25.10 10.96 5.50
N ASP A 372 25.63 12.13 5.86
CA ASP A 372 25.87 12.51 7.24
C ASP A 372 24.57 12.84 7.98
N ALA A 373 23.49 13.20 7.28
CA ALA A 373 22.18 13.46 7.89
C ALA A 373 21.57 12.19 8.54
N PHE A 374 21.91 11.00 8.04
CA PHE A 374 21.41 9.72 8.56
C PHE A 374 22.24 9.12 9.71
N ILE A 375 23.22 9.87 10.22
CA ILE A 375 23.97 9.47 11.41
C ILE A 375 23.15 9.89 12.63
N PRO A 376 22.78 8.95 13.52
CA PRO A 376 21.90 9.26 14.65
C PRO A 376 22.56 10.29 15.55
N ALA A 377 21.91 11.44 15.75
CA ALA A 377 22.28 12.52 16.68
C ALA A 377 21.04 13.41 16.88
N PRO A 378 20.75 13.93 18.08
CA PRO A 378 19.57 14.78 18.31
C PRO A 378 19.51 16.01 17.38
N THR A 379 20.64 16.65 17.14
CA THR A 379 20.76 17.80 16.22
C THR A 379 20.53 17.41 14.75
N ARG A 380 20.66 16.13 14.39
CA ARG A 380 20.48 15.63 13.01
C ARG A 380 19.08 15.09 12.74
N GLN A 381 18.35 14.64 13.76
CA GLN A 381 16.92 14.36 13.62
C GLN A 381 16.14 15.64 13.29
N ALA A 382 16.47 16.77 13.94
CA ALA A 382 15.90 18.08 13.60
C ALA A 382 16.23 18.49 12.15
N LEU A 383 17.45 18.24 11.68
CA LEU A 383 17.84 18.48 10.29
C LEU A 383 17.07 17.58 9.30
N LEU A 384 16.91 16.30 9.61
CA LEU A 384 16.13 15.37 8.80
C LEU A 384 14.66 15.79 8.72
N ALA A 385 14.06 16.20 9.84
CA ALA A 385 12.70 16.73 9.86
C ALA A 385 12.57 18.01 9.03
N GLN A 386 13.53 18.93 9.12
CA GLN A 386 13.54 20.16 8.32
C GLN A 386 13.68 19.86 6.82
N LEU A 387 14.59 18.96 6.43
CA LEU A 387 14.76 18.54 5.04
C LEU A 387 13.51 17.83 4.52
N ALA A 388 12.90 16.96 5.33
CA ALA A 388 11.64 16.30 5.00
C ALA A 388 10.52 17.33 4.81
N GLY A 389 10.48 18.38 5.63
CA GLY A 389 9.56 19.51 5.48
C GLY A 389 9.65 20.17 4.10
N ILE A 390 10.86 20.56 3.69
CA ILE A 390 11.10 21.18 2.38
C ILE A 390 10.69 20.23 1.24
N GLN A 391 11.07 18.96 1.35
CA GLN A 391 10.82 17.98 0.29
C GLN A 391 9.34 17.56 0.25
N SER A 392 8.63 17.59 1.38
CA SER A 392 7.20 17.33 1.44
C SER A 392 6.41 18.35 0.65
N HIS A 393 6.78 19.64 0.67
CA HIS A 393 6.08 20.66 -0.13
C HIS A 393 6.13 20.37 -1.64
N VAL A 394 7.25 19.81 -2.13
CA VAL A 394 7.37 19.37 -3.53
C VAL A 394 6.42 18.21 -3.81
N LEU A 395 6.34 17.26 -2.87
CA LEU A 395 5.43 16.12 -2.98
C LEU A 395 3.96 16.51 -2.82
N SER A 396 3.63 17.51 -2.00
CA SER A 396 2.26 17.94 -1.69
C SER A 396 1.49 18.30 -2.95
N ALA A 397 2.09 19.04 -3.89
CA ALA A 397 1.41 19.41 -5.14
C ALA A 397 1.04 18.16 -5.98
N VAL A 398 1.98 17.22 -6.13
CA VAL A 398 1.74 15.97 -6.86
C VAL A 398 0.76 15.06 -6.11
N TYR A 399 0.85 15.06 -4.78
CA TYR A 399 -0.02 14.27 -3.92
C TYR A 399 -1.47 14.75 -4.01
N THR A 400 -1.70 16.06 -3.93
CA THR A 400 -3.03 16.68 -4.04
C THR A 400 -3.67 16.38 -5.39
N ASP A 401 -2.90 16.52 -6.48
CA ASP A 401 -3.40 16.27 -7.84
C ASP A 401 -3.78 14.80 -8.07
N LYS A 402 -2.91 13.87 -7.65
CA LYS A 402 -3.03 12.46 -8.06
C LYS A 402 -3.66 11.53 -7.02
N PHE A 403 -3.51 11.83 -5.73
CA PHE A 403 -3.79 10.88 -4.65
C PHE A 403 -4.85 11.38 -3.65
N ALA A 404 -4.85 12.68 -3.28
CA ALA A 404 -5.64 13.20 -2.16
C ALA A 404 -7.17 13.06 -2.28
N ASN A 405 -7.71 12.98 -3.51
CA ASN A 405 -9.16 12.85 -3.72
C ASN A 405 -9.70 11.42 -3.58
N HIS A 406 -8.84 10.47 -3.19
CA HIS A 406 -9.22 9.08 -3.02
C HIS A 406 -9.57 8.74 -1.58
N ILE A 407 -10.63 7.96 -1.45
CA ILE A 407 -11.15 7.52 -0.17
C ILE A 407 -11.28 6.01 -0.24
N THR A 408 -10.46 5.33 0.55
CA THR A 408 -10.45 3.87 0.62
C THR A 408 -11.66 3.36 1.38
N ILE A 409 -12.17 2.19 0.98
CA ILE A 409 -13.07 1.43 1.86
C ILE A 409 -12.25 0.72 2.95
N PRO A 410 -12.81 0.53 4.16
CA PRO A 410 -12.16 -0.24 5.21
C PRO A 410 -11.76 -1.63 4.71
N TYR A 411 -10.53 -2.04 4.99
CA TYR A 411 -10.08 -3.38 4.68
C TYR A 411 -10.73 -4.38 5.65
N THR A 412 -11.35 -5.41 5.08
CA THR A 412 -11.87 -6.56 5.80
C THR A 412 -11.07 -7.81 5.40
N PRO A 413 -10.46 -8.51 6.37
CA PRO A 413 -9.87 -9.83 6.14
C PRO A 413 -10.88 -10.78 5.48
N SER A 414 -10.43 -11.53 4.47
CA SER A 414 -11.16 -12.65 3.92
C SER A 414 -11.41 -13.67 5.03
N SER A 415 -12.68 -13.88 5.36
CA SER A 415 -13.09 -14.89 6.34
C SER A 415 -12.63 -16.29 5.92
N SER A 416 -12.39 -17.12 6.93
CA SER A 416 -12.00 -18.53 6.86
C SER A 416 -12.96 -19.37 6.03
#